data_AF-A0A2N2M6E4-F1
#
_entry.id   AF-A0A2N2M6E4-F1
#
_cell.length_a   1.000
_cell.length_b   1.000
_cell.length_c   1.000
_cell.angle_alpha   90.00
_cell.angle_beta   90.00
_cell.angle_gamma   90.00
#
_symmetry.space_group_name_H-M   'P 1'
#
loop_
_entity.id
_entity.type
_entity.pdbx_description
1 polymer ?
#
loop_
_entity_poly.entity_id
_entity_poly.type
_entity_poly.pdbx_seq_one_letter_code
_entity_poly.pdbx_strand_id
1 'polypeptide(L)'
;MQVTQDLIQAQVERTERARSAILAGKFLVTRTSPQQWTVKNGDKLPYVVSLKPSQSDFVGNDWTCTCMDFQQRGPLILCKHIEGVRLLEAAQNQIPPLTEKENHMNDSNPSNEGSLADRLSRILWELRQPLDMSRVKRRQAPGMGSVPYLEGYDVIDRANSIFGFTWSFDLIGEPVIVRWQKKVLIWNQQEKRKVPSLDANGNVQVEEVGLVYITGKVTVDLDGKL
;
A
#
# COMPACT_ATOMS: atom_id res chain seq x y z
N MET A 1 -34.41 29.15 -9.84
CA MET A 1 -34.18 28.34 -8.62
C MET A 1 -33.88 26.87 -8.93
N GLN A 2 -34.60 26.22 -9.86
CA GLN A 2 -34.37 24.81 -10.23
C GLN A 2 -32.92 24.46 -10.65
N VAL A 3 -32.34 25.23 -11.58
CA VAL A 3 -31.00 24.97 -12.16
C VAL A 3 -29.88 24.96 -11.11
N THR A 4 -29.96 25.84 -10.11
CA THR A 4 -28.97 25.93 -9.03
C THR A 4 -29.07 24.72 -8.10
N GLN A 5 -30.29 24.24 -7.86
CA GLN A 5 -30.56 23.10 -6.98
C GLN A 5 -30.10 21.78 -7.64
N ASP A 6 -30.29 21.65 -8.95
CA ASP A 6 -29.81 20.50 -9.73
C ASP A 6 -28.27 20.44 -9.78
N LEU A 7 -27.59 21.59 -9.89
CA LEU A 7 -26.13 21.67 -9.84
C LEU A 7 -25.58 21.30 -8.47
N ILE A 8 -26.21 21.75 -7.39
CA ILE A 8 -25.84 21.40 -6.02
C ILE A 8 -25.99 19.89 -5.81
N GLN A 9 -27.13 19.31 -6.21
CA GLN A 9 -27.38 17.87 -6.07
C GLN A 9 -26.36 17.05 -6.87
N ALA A 10 -26.07 17.45 -8.11
CA ALA A 10 -25.09 16.79 -8.96
C ALA A 10 -23.67 16.87 -8.39
N GLN A 11 -23.34 17.94 -7.65
CA GLN A 11 -22.05 18.11 -6.98
C GLN A 11 -21.96 17.23 -5.73
N VAL A 12 -23.04 17.13 -4.94
CA VAL A 12 -23.13 16.23 -3.78
C VAL A 12 -22.91 14.78 -4.20
N GLU A 13 -23.54 14.31 -5.28
CA GLU A 13 -23.35 12.95 -5.79
C GLU A 13 -21.91 12.66 -6.24
N ARG A 14 -21.21 13.66 -6.80
CA ARG A 14 -19.79 13.52 -7.20
C ARG A 14 -18.87 13.47 -5.99
N THR A 15 -19.18 14.28 -4.98
CA THR A 15 -18.47 14.31 -3.70
C THR A 15 -18.64 12.97 -2.99
N GLU A 16 -19.86 12.41 -2.96
CA GLU A 16 -20.14 11.14 -2.30
C GLU A 16 -19.47 9.96 -3.02
N ARG A 17 -19.46 9.96 -4.35
CA ARG A 17 -18.71 8.96 -5.14
C ARG A 17 -17.20 9.06 -4.93
N ALA A 18 -16.66 10.25 -4.71
CA ALA A 18 -15.25 10.44 -4.36
C ALA A 18 -14.97 9.86 -2.96
N ARG A 19 -15.78 10.19 -1.95
CA ARG A 19 -15.68 9.66 -0.58
C ARG A 19 -15.75 8.15 -0.55
N SER A 20 -16.75 7.57 -1.20
CA SER A 20 -16.92 6.12 -1.29
C SER A 20 -15.72 5.42 -1.95
N ALA A 21 -15.13 6.03 -2.99
CA ALA A 21 -13.95 5.47 -3.65
C ALA A 21 -12.68 5.54 -2.78
N ILE A 22 -12.53 6.60 -1.98
CA ILE A 22 -11.44 6.77 -1.01
C ILE A 22 -11.59 5.72 0.10
N LEU A 23 -12.79 5.59 0.69
CA LEU A 23 -13.08 4.61 1.75
C LEU A 23 -12.89 3.16 1.28
N ALA A 24 -13.20 2.87 0.01
CA ALA A 24 -13.00 1.55 -0.57
C ALA A 24 -11.53 1.22 -0.92
N GLY A 25 -10.57 2.12 -0.65
CA GLY A 25 -9.16 1.95 -0.99
C GLY A 25 -8.88 1.93 -2.50
N LYS A 26 -9.86 2.31 -3.33
CA LYS A 26 -9.75 2.28 -4.79
C LYS A 26 -9.17 3.58 -5.35
N PHE A 27 -9.08 4.62 -4.54
CA PHE A 27 -8.63 5.95 -4.94
C PHE A 27 -7.21 6.20 -4.45
N LEU A 28 -6.23 6.12 -5.36
CA LEU A 28 -4.85 6.48 -5.10
C LEU A 28 -4.58 7.86 -5.70
N VAL A 29 -4.32 8.85 -4.86
CA VAL A 29 -3.97 10.21 -5.26
C VAL A 29 -2.50 10.47 -4.96
N THR A 30 -1.72 10.74 -5.99
CA THR A 30 -0.29 11.02 -5.86
C THR A 30 0.00 12.42 -6.40
N ARG A 31 0.54 13.30 -5.56
CA ARG A 31 0.96 14.64 -5.95
C ARG A 31 2.21 14.55 -6.83
N THR A 32 2.16 15.11 -8.04
CA THR A 32 3.28 15.12 -8.99
C THR A 32 3.98 16.47 -9.04
N SER A 33 3.27 17.56 -8.71
CA SER A 33 3.84 18.90 -8.53
C SER A 33 3.00 19.72 -7.54
N PRO A 34 3.41 20.93 -7.12
CA PRO A 34 2.65 21.75 -6.17
C PRO A 34 1.19 22.00 -6.61
N GLN A 35 0.94 21.96 -7.91
CA GLN A 35 -0.34 22.27 -8.54
C GLN A 35 -0.88 21.10 -9.40
N GLN A 36 -0.33 19.89 -9.25
CA GLN A 36 -0.72 18.75 -10.07
C GLN A 36 -0.71 17.43 -9.30
N TRP A 37 -1.70 16.60 -9.61
CA TRP A 37 -1.92 15.30 -9.00
C TRP A 37 -2.27 14.26 -10.07
N THR A 38 -1.93 13.02 -9.79
CA THR A 38 -2.40 11.84 -10.52
C THR A 38 -3.39 11.08 -9.64
N VAL A 39 -4.52 10.70 -10.22
CA VAL A 39 -5.63 10.03 -9.52
C VAL A 39 -5.93 8.71 -10.20
N LYS A 40 -5.61 7.60 -9.55
CA LYS A 40 -5.91 6.24 -10.02
C LYS A 40 -7.17 5.73 -9.32
N ASN A 41 -8.11 5.19 -10.09
CA ASN A 41 -9.33 4.56 -9.56
C ASN A 41 -9.35 3.07 -9.92
N GLY A 42 -8.92 2.22 -9.00
CA GLY A 42 -8.74 0.78 -9.22
C GLY A 42 -7.68 0.50 -10.29
N ASP A 43 -7.98 -0.40 -11.23
CA ASP A 43 -7.08 -0.80 -12.32
C ASP A 43 -7.10 0.14 -13.54
N LYS A 44 -7.84 1.25 -13.47
CA LYS A 44 -7.91 2.22 -14.57
C LYS A 44 -6.61 3.03 -14.69
N LEU A 45 -6.34 3.52 -15.90
CA LEU A 45 -5.26 4.47 -16.13
C LEU A 45 -5.44 5.72 -15.25
N PRO A 46 -4.34 6.27 -14.69
CA PRO A 46 -4.39 7.44 -13.83
C PRO A 46 -4.87 8.68 -14.59
N TYR A 47 -5.77 9.45 -13.98
CA TYR A 47 -6.20 10.75 -14.48
C TYR A 47 -5.32 11.84 -13.91
N VAL A 48 -5.01 12.87 -14.70
CA VAL A 48 -4.24 14.02 -14.26
C VAL A 48 -5.22 15.10 -13.81
N VAL A 49 -5.02 15.62 -12.61
CA VAL A 49 -5.74 16.75 -12.02
C VAL A 49 -4.74 17.89 -11.84
N SER A 50 -5.03 19.09 -12.34
CA SER A 50 -4.16 20.26 -12.16
C SER A 50 -4.96 21.45 -11.66
N LEU A 51 -4.37 22.21 -10.74
CA LEU A 51 -4.89 23.46 -10.22
C LEU A 51 -4.11 24.61 -10.89
N LYS A 52 -4.77 25.45 -11.67
CA LYS A 52 -4.14 26.67 -12.19
C LYS A 52 -4.06 27.71 -11.06
N PRO A 53 -3.03 28.58 -11.06
CA PRO A 53 -3.02 29.70 -10.14
C PRO A 53 -4.05 30.74 -10.63
N SER A 54 -5.15 30.92 -9.90
CA SER A 54 -6.08 32.03 -10.16
C SER A 54 -5.46 33.36 -9.76
N GLN A 55 -5.69 34.38 -10.59
CA GLN A 55 -5.56 35.79 -10.21
C GLN A 55 -6.93 36.39 -9.80
N SER A 56 -7.94 35.57 -9.47
CA SER A 56 -9.29 36.06 -9.15
C SER A 56 -9.92 35.34 -7.97
N ASP A 57 -10.49 36.14 -7.06
CA ASP A 57 -11.11 35.73 -5.78
C ASP A 57 -12.46 34.98 -5.91
N PHE A 58 -12.71 34.31 -7.04
CA PHE A 58 -13.92 33.49 -7.22
C PHE A 58 -13.58 32.00 -7.05
N VAL A 59 -14.18 31.39 -6.02
CA VAL A 59 -13.92 30.06 -5.40
C VAL A 59 -14.17 28.84 -6.33
N GLY A 60 -14.17 28.99 -7.66
CA GLY A 60 -14.69 27.95 -8.57
C GLY A 60 -13.79 27.42 -9.69
N ASN A 61 -12.77 28.12 -10.18
CA ASN A 61 -12.46 27.98 -11.62
C ASN A 61 -11.11 27.39 -12.05
N ASP A 62 -10.21 27.04 -11.14
CA ASP A 62 -8.86 26.70 -11.59
C ASP A 62 -8.53 25.22 -11.66
N TRP A 63 -9.48 24.37 -11.29
CA TRP A 63 -9.28 22.92 -11.35
C TRP A 63 -9.52 22.41 -12.77
N THR A 64 -8.61 21.53 -13.22
CA THR A 64 -8.72 20.82 -14.48
C THR A 64 -8.49 19.33 -14.26
N CYS A 65 -9.19 18.48 -15.00
CA CYS A 65 -9.01 17.03 -14.92
C CYS A 65 -9.11 16.38 -16.31
N THR A 66 -8.27 15.38 -16.58
CA THR A 66 -8.30 14.64 -17.85
C THR A 66 -9.43 13.61 -17.96
N CYS A 67 -10.31 13.49 -16.95
CA CYS A 67 -11.41 12.54 -16.99
C CYS A 67 -12.57 13.00 -17.87
N MET A 68 -13.32 12.04 -18.43
CA MET A 68 -14.45 12.30 -19.32
C MET A 68 -15.57 13.14 -18.68
N ASP A 69 -15.86 12.95 -17.39
CA ASP A 69 -16.89 13.72 -16.66
C ASP A 69 -16.54 15.22 -16.62
N PHE A 70 -15.25 15.55 -16.49
CA PHE A 70 -14.78 16.94 -16.52
C PHE A 70 -14.72 17.49 -17.96
N GLN A 71 -14.29 16.68 -18.94
CA GLN A 71 -14.26 17.09 -20.34
C GLN A 71 -15.66 17.43 -20.89
N GLN A 72 -16.70 16.73 -20.42
CA GLN A 72 -18.08 16.95 -20.88
C GLN A 72 -18.79 18.10 -20.16
N ARG A 73 -18.52 18.31 -18.86
CA ARG A 73 -19.27 19.29 -18.05
C ARG A 73 -18.51 20.57 -17.76
N GLY A 74 -17.19 20.58 -17.96
CA GLY A 74 -16.34 21.73 -17.73
C GLY A 74 -16.24 22.14 -16.26
N PRO A 75 -15.76 23.37 -15.97
CA PRO A 75 -15.45 23.84 -14.61
C PRO A 75 -16.69 24.16 -13.78
N LEU A 76 -17.89 24.12 -14.37
CA LEU A 76 -19.16 24.39 -13.67
C LEU A 76 -19.44 23.41 -12.53
N ILE A 77 -18.88 22.20 -12.62
CA ILE A 77 -19.05 21.15 -11.62
C ILE A 77 -17.77 20.34 -11.49
N LEU A 78 -17.37 20.02 -10.27
CA LEU A 78 -16.13 19.33 -10.01
C LEU A 78 -16.35 17.82 -10.13
N CYS A 79 -15.54 17.18 -10.96
CA CYS A 79 -15.59 15.74 -11.12
C CYS A 79 -15.13 15.04 -9.83
N LYS A 80 -15.46 13.76 -9.68
CA LYS A 80 -15.05 12.95 -8.51
C LYS A 80 -13.53 12.93 -8.27
N HIS A 81 -12.71 13.14 -9.30
CA HIS A 81 -11.25 13.17 -9.19
C HIS A 81 -10.75 14.47 -8.59
N ILE A 82 -11.34 15.60 -8.97
CA ILE A 82 -11.05 16.89 -8.34
C ILE A 82 -11.53 16.88 -6.89
N GLU A 83 -12.75 16.38 -6.63
CA GLU A 83 -13.26 16.26 -5.26
C GLU A 83 -12.39 15.37 -4.39
N GLY A 84 -11.92 14.23 -4.90
CA GLY A 84 -11.03 13.38 -4.12
C GLY A 84 -9.67 14.02 -3.83
N VAL A 85 -9.11 14.80 -4.78
CA VAL A 85 -7.91 15.61 -4.51
C VAL A 85 -8.19 16.68 -3.45
N ARG A 86 -9.30 17.42 -3.56
CA ARG A 86 -9.68 18.45 -2.58
C ARG A 86 -9.87 17.88 -1.18
N LEU A 87 -10.55 16.74 -1.05
CA LEU A 87 -10.80 16.08 0.24
C LEU A 87 -9.49 15.59 0.88
N LEU A 88 -8.58 15.03 0.09
CA LEU A 88 -7.29 14.54 0.59
C LEU A 88 -6.31 15.69 0.89
N GLU A 89 -6.24 16.73 0.05
CA GLU A 89 -5.41 17.92 0.33
C GLU A 89 -5.97 18.72 1.50
N ALA A 90 -7.30 18.82 1.67
CA ALA A 90 -7.88 19.46 2.85
C ALA A 90 -7.57 18.69 4.13
N ALA A 91 -7.55 17.35 4.08
CA ALA A 91 -7.10 16.53 5.20
C ALA A 91 -5.59 16.71 5.49
N GLN A 92 -4.76 16.93 4.45
CA GLN A 92 -3.33 17.19 4.61
C GLN A 92 -3.00 18.60 5.11
N ASN A 93 -3.73 19.64 4.65
CA ASN A 93 -3.51 21.04 5.06
C ASN A 93 -4.04 21.37 6.45
N GLN A 94 -4.80 20.47 7.08
CA GLN A 94 -5.15 20.57 8.50
C GLN A 94 -3.99 20.14 9.43
N ILE A 95 -2.85 19.77 8.86
CA ILE A 95 -1.60 19.47 9.58
C ILE A 95 -0.75 20.76 9.59
N PRO A 96 -0.48 21.39 10.76
CA PRO A 96 0.38 22.58 10.83
C PRO A 96 1.81 22.27 10.37
N PRO A 97 2.58 23.26 9.87
CA PRO A 97 3.95 23.04 9.43
C PRO A 97 4.85 22.83 10.66
N LEU A 98 5.19 21.57 10.95
CA LEU A 98 6.22 21.23 11.93
C LEU A 98 7.59 21.28 11.24
N THR A 99 8.28 22.39 11.46
CA THR A 99 9.74 22.47 11.47
C THR A 99 10.33 21.23 12.12
N GLU A 100 11.29 20.62 11.43
CA GLU A 100 12.24 19.60 11.88
C GLU A 100 12.23 19.38 13.40
N LYS A 101 11.50 18.36 13.84
CA LYS A 101 11.84 17.57 15.01
C LYS A 101 11.13 16.23 14.89
N GLU A 102 11.95 15.21 15.00
CA GLU A 102 11.55 13.82 15.13
C GLU A 102 10.40 13.67 16.13
N ASN A 103 9.54 12.69 15.82
CA ASN A 103 8.62 11.95 16.68
C ASN A 103 7.14 12.35 16.70
N HIS A 104 6.34 11.27 16.70
CA HIS A 104 4.93 11.11 17.06
C HIS A 104 3.87 11.18 15.94
N MET A 105 3.59 9.98 15.40
CA MET A 105 2.26 9.61 14.91
C MET A 105 1.27 9.76 16.06
N ASN A 106 0.21 10.55 15.87
CA ASN A 106 -0.97 10.47 16.70
C ASN A 106 -2.17 10.33 15.77
N ASP A 107 -2.71 9.11 15.76
CA ASP A 107 -3.91 8.70 15.04
C ASP A 107 -5.11 9.54 15.48
N SER A 108 -5.89 10.03 14.53
CA SER A 108 -7.28 10.46 14.78
C SER A 108 -8.20 9.41 14.17
N ASN A 109 -8.31 8.27 14.87
CA ASN A 109 -9.25 7.20 14.56
C ASN A 109 -10.68 7.70 14.89
N PRO A 110 -11.69 7.44 14.04
CA PRO A 110 -13.08 7.75 14.38
C PRO A 110 -13.46 6.94 15.61
N SER A 111 -13.97 7.66 16.61
CA SER A 111 -14.37 7.19 17.92
C SER A 111 -15.38 6.04 17.83
N ASN A 112 -14.85 4.82 17.90
CA ASN A 112 -15.57 3.68 18.45
C ASN A 112 -14.72 3.18 19.62
N GLU A 113 -14.74 3.94 20.72
CA GLU A 113 -14.13 3.54 21.99
C GLU A 113 -14.94 2.38 22.58
N GLY A 114 -14.75 1.18 22.03
CA GLY A 114 -14.66 0.01 22.88
C GLY A 114 -13.50 0.25 23.85
N SER A 115 -13.67 -0.12 25.11
CA SER A 115 -12.67 0.08 26.17
C SER A 115 -11.28 -0.33 25.66
N LEU A 116 -10.20 0.37 26.05
CA LEU A 116 -8.82 -0.06 25.74
C LEU A 116 -8.60 -1.54 26.09
N ALA A 117 -9.28 -2.03 27.13
CA ALA A 117 -9.33 -3.44 27.49
C ALA A 117 -9.95 -4.33 26.40
N ASP A 118 -10.98 -3.85 25.70
CA ASP A 118 -11.64 -4.55 24.59
C ASP A 118 -10.73 -4.60 23.35
N ARG A 119 -9.98 -3.52 23.07
CA ARG A 119 -8.98 -3.51 21.98
C ARG A 119 -7.86 -4.49 22.25
N LEU A 120 -7.26 -4.46 23.45
CA LEU A 120 -6.21 -5.40 23.84
C LEU A 120 -6.71 -6.85 23.81
N SER A 121 -7.91 -7.10 24.33
CA SER A 121 -8.52 -8.43 24.33
C SER A 121 -8.75 -8.95 22.91
N ARG A 122 -9.20 -8.09 21.99
CA ARG A 122 -9.33 -8.40 20.56
C ARG A 122 -7.97 -8.76 19.95
N ILE A 123 -6.94 -7.95 20.17
CA ILE A 123 -5.59 -8.21 19.64
C ILE A 123 -5.06 -9.56 20.13
N LEU A 124 -5.14 -9.84 21.45
CA LEU A 124 -4.70 -11.10 22.02
C LEU A 124 -5.50 -12.29 21.50
N TRP A 125 -6.81 -12.11 21.27
CA TRP A 125 -7.65 -13.13 20.67
C TRP A 125 -7.26 -13.41 19.21
N GLU A 126 -7.03 -12.38 18.40
CA GLU A 126 -6.59 -12.48 17.00
C GLU A 126 -5.23 -13.18 16.87
N LEU A 127 -4.28 -12.86 17.74
CA LEU A 127 -2.94 -13.47 17.74
C LEU A 127 -2.93 -14.94 18.17
N ARG A 128 -3.97 -15.39 18.89
CA ARG A 128 -4.15 -16.79 19.26
C ARG A 128 -4.79 -17.63 18.16
N GLN A 129 -5.36 -16.99 17.14
CA GLN A 129 -6.00 -17.73 16.06
C GLN A 129 -4.94 -18.54 15.30
N PRO A 130 -5.27 -19.78 14.88
CA PRO A 130 -4.37 -20.56 14.05
C PRO A 130 -4.09 -19.83 12.73
N LEU A 131 -2.92 -20.10 12.13
CA LEU A 131 -2.60 -19.57 10.82
C LEU A 131 -3.65 -20.04 9.80
N ASP A 132 -4.29 -19.09 9.12
CA ASP A 132 -5.17 -19.41 8.01
C ASP A 132 -4.37 -20.00 6.85
N MET A 133 -4.58 -21.30 6.62
CA MET A 133 -3.89 -22.07 5.60
C MET A 133 -4.23 -21.63 4.17
N SER A 134 -5.32 -20.87 3.96
CA SER A 134 -5.65 -20.28 2.66
C SER A 134 -4.64 -19.22 2.20
N ARG A 135 -3.94 -18.61 3.17
CA ARG A 135 -2.90 -17.59 2.93
C ARG A 135 -1.55 -18.21 2.58
N VAL A 136 -1.35 -19.49 2.92
CA VAL A 136 -0.07 -20.18 2.72
C VAL A 136 0.14 -20.49 1.23
N LYS A 137 1.15 -19.87 0.64
CA LYS A 137 1.62 -20.17 -0.71
C LYS A 137 2.69 -21.25 -0.66
N ARG A 138 2.93 -21.88 -1.81
CA ARG A 138 3.93 -22.95 -1.97
C ARG A 138 4.82 -22.61 -3.14
N ARG A 139 6.12 -22.69 -2.93
CA ARG A 139 7.11 -22.64 -4.01
C ARG A 139 7.76 -24.00 -4.18
N GLN A 140 8.11 -24.31 -5.43
CA GLN A 140 8.88 -25.50 -5.74
C GLN A 140 10.31 -25.31 -5.26
N ALA A 141 10.78 -26.23 -4.41
CA ALA A 141 12.16 -26.30 -3.99
C ALA A 141 12.95 -27.25 -4.91
N PRO A 142 14.27 -27.06 -5.04
CA PRO A 142 15.12 -27.99 -5.76
C PRO A 142 14.95 -29.42 -5.22
N GLY A 143 14.65 -30.38 -6.10
CA GLY A 143 14.49 -31.80 -5.72
C GLY A 143 13.07 -32.25 -5.42
N MET A 144 12.06 -31.69 -6.10
CA MET A 144 10.64 -32.07 -6.00
C MET A 144 9.97 -31.75 -4.65
N GLY A 145 10.66 -31.06 -3.74
CA GLY A 145 10.08 -30.58 -2.48
C GLY A 145 9.22 -29.33 -2.68
N SER A 146 8.28 -29.10 -1.77
CA SER A 146 7.46 -27.88 -1.71
C SER A 146 7.74 -27.15 -0.40
N VAL A 147 8.07 -25.87 -0.48
CA VAL A 147 8.31 -25.02 0.71
C VAL A 147 7.12 -24.08 0.89
N PRO A 148 6.38 -24.18 2.01
CA PRO A 148 5.31 -23.25 2.33
C PRO A 148 5.87 -21.89 2.78
N TYR A 149 5.19 -20.81 2.42
CA TYR A 149 5.54 -19.45 2.83
C TYR A 149 4.32 -18.52 2.80
N LEU A 150 4.42 -17.36 3.45
CA LEU A 150 3.46 -16.26 3.36
C LEU A 150 4.04 -15.14 2.50
N GLU A 151 3.19 -14.46 1.74
CA GLU A 151 3.60 -13.31 0.94
C GLU A 151 3.79 -12.08 1.82
N GLY A 152 4.82 -11.27 1.55
CA GLY A 152 5.18 -10.14 2.42
C GLY A 152 4.05 -9.12 2.57
N TYR A 153 3.35 -8.79 1.48
CA TYR A 153 2.23 -7.85 1.52
C TYR A 153 1.08 -8.38 2.39
N ASP A 154 0.78 -9.67 2.32
CA ASP A 154 -0.30 -10.31 3.09
C ASP A 154 0.02 -10.32 4.59
N VAL A 155 1.30 -10.49 4.96
CA VAL A 155 1.73 -10.37 6.37
C VAL A 155 1.60 -8.93 6.86
N ILE A 156 1.99 -7.95 6.05
CA ILE A 156 1.90 -6.51 6.38
C ILE A 156 0.43 -6.09 6.53
N ASP A 157 -0.43 -6.46 5.59
CA ASP A 157 -1.86 -6.15 5.64
C ASP A 157 -2.53 -6.79 6.86
N ARG A 158 -2.14 -8.02 7.20
CA ARG A 158 -2.63 -8.66 8.42
C ARG A 158 -2.16 -7.94 9.68
N ALA A 159 -0.92 -7.48 9.74
CA ALA A 159 -0.42 -6.69 10.86
C ALA A 159 -1.19 -5.37 10.98
N ASN A 160 -1.44 -4.67 9.88
CA ASN A 160 -2.26 -3.46 9.83
C ASN A 160 -3.70 -3.73 10.32
N SER A 161 -4.28 -4.88 9.97
CA SER A 161 -5.62 -5.26 10.41
C SER A 161 -5.69 -5.56 11.92
N ILE A 162 -4.65 -6.13 12.52
CA ILE A 162 -4.63 -6.50 13.94
C ILE A 162 -4.28 -5.28 14.80
N PHE A 163 -3.21 -4.58 14.43
CA PHE A 163 -2.58 -3.53 15.23
C PHE A 163 -2.92 -2.11 14.77
N GLY A 164 -3.61 -1.92 13.65
CA GLY A 164 -3.68 -0.62 12.99
C GLY A 164 -2.30 -0.18 12.50
N PHE A 165 -2.03 1.11 12.47
CA PHE A 165 -0.70 1.66 12.11
C PHE A 165 0.21 1.87 13.32
N THR A 166 -0.16 1.31 14.48
CA THR A 166 0.58 1.42 15.75
C THR A 166 1.70 0.38 15.88
N TRP A 167 2.19 -0.16 14.77
CA TRP A 167 3.32 -1.09 14.77
C TRP A 167 4.41 -0.60 13.81
N SER A 168 5.66 -0.94 14.12
CA SER A 168 6.82 -0.64 13.32
C SER A 168 7.73 -1.84 13.18
N PHE A 169 8.59 -1.79 12.17
CA PHE A 169 9.70 -2.71 11.99
C PHE A 169 10.99 -1.92 11.84
N ASP A 170 11.95 -2.19 12.70
CA ASP A 170 13.27 -1.58 12.67
C ASP A 170 14.32 -2.61 12.29
N LEU A 171 15.25 -2.24 11.40
CA LEU A 171 16.39 -3.07 11.06
C LEU A 171 17.45 -2.93 12.16
N ILE A 172 17.76 -4.01 12.88
CA ILE A 172 18.69 -3.97 14.03
C ILE A 172 20.17 -4.03 13.57
N GLY A 173 20.42 -4.45 12.33
CA GLY A 173 21.77 -4.49 11.78
C GLY A 173 21.79 -4.67 10.27
N GLU A 174 22.96 -4.50 9.67
CA GLU A 174 23.10 -4.63 8.23
C GLU A 174 22.73 -6.05 7.75
N PRO A 175 22.00 -6.19 6.62
CA PRO A 175 21.66 -7.50 6.08
C PRO A 175 22.94 -8.29 5.75
N VAL A 176 23.04 -9.50 6.28
CA VAL A 176 24.17 -10.39 6.00
C VAL A 176 23.84 -11.22 4.76
N ILE A 177 24.60 -11.03 3.70
CA ILE A 177 24.43 -11.76 2.44
C ILE A 177 25.49 -12.87 2.38
N VAL A 178 25.05 -14.12 2.44
CA VAL A 178 25.90 -15.29 2.25
C VAL A 178 25.70 -15.81 0.84
N ARG A 179 26.77 -15.85 0.04
CA ARG A 179 26.75 -16.36 -1.34
C ARG A 179 27.69 -17.52 -1.51
N TRP A 180 27.32 -18.49 -2.34
CA TRP A 180 28.18 -19.61 -2.68
C TRP A 180 27.89 -20.14 -4.08
N GLN A 181 28.86 -20.85 -4.64
CA GLN A 181 28.72 -21.53 -5.93
C GLN A 181 28.13 -22.92 -5.71
N LYS A 182 26.95 -23.17 -6.28
CA LYS A 182 26.27 -24.46 -6.22
C LYS A 182 26.44 -25.19 -7.54
N LYS A 183 26.91 -26.44 -7.50
CA LYS A 183 26.99 -27.31 -8.69
C LYS A 183 25.59 -27.57 -9.25
N VAL A 184 25.41 -27.32 -10.54
CA VAL A 184 24.17 -27.67 -11.24
C VAL A 184 24.14 -29.18 -11.42
N LEU A 185 23.08 -29.83 -10.94
CA LEU A 185 22.93 -31.27 -11.00
C LEU A 185 21.81 -31.64 -11.98
N ILE A 186 22.10 -32.54 -12.92
CA ILE A 186 21.14 -33.11 -13.85
C ILE A 186 20.92 -34.59 -13.55
N TRP A 187 19.71 -35.09 -13.80
CA TRP A 187 19.41 -36.51 -13.65
C TRP A 187 20.01 -37.29 -14.82
N ASN A 188 20.92 -38.22 -14.53
CA ASN A 188 21.46 -39.15 -15.53
C ASN A 188 20.64 -40.44 -15.51
N GLN A 189 20.00 -40.78 -16.63
CA GLN A 189 19.19 -42.00 -16.74
C GLN A 189 20.01 -43.29 -16.69
N GLN A 190 21.24 -43.29 -17.21
CA GLN A 190 22.13 -44.46 -17.21
C GLN A 190 22.61 -44.79 -15.80
N GLU A 191 23.05 -43.77 -15.06
CA GLU A 191 23.54 -43.94 -13.69
C GLU A 191 22.43 -43.91 -12.63
N LYS A 192 21.18 -43.62 -13.04
CA LYS A 192 20.00 -43.44 -12.17
C LYS A 192 20.26 -42.55 -10.95
N ARG A 193 21.09 -41.52 -11.12
CA ARG A 193 21.46 -40.57 -10.07
C ARG A 193 21.67 -39.17 -10.63
N LYS A 194 21.74 -38.19 -9.73
CA LYS A 194 22.09 -36.80 -10.07
C LYS A 194 23.60 -36.68 -10.25
N VAL A 195 24.04 -36.19 -11.40
CA VAL A 195 25.45 -35.93 -11.72
C VAL A 195 25.66 -34.45 -12.04
N PRO A 196 26.88 -33.90 -11.85
CA PRO A 196 27.18 -32.53 -12.23
C PRO A 196 26.97 -32.28 -13.73
N SER A 197 26.30 -31.18 -14.07
CA SER A 197 26.19 -30.71 -15.46
C SER A 197 27.54 -30.17 -15.92
N LEU A 198 27.92 -30.46 -17.16
CA LEU A 198 29.15 -29.98 -17.78
C LEU A 198 28.84 -28.91 -18.83
N ASP A 199 29.70 -27.91 -18.95
CA ASP A 199 29.64 -26.91 -20.02
C ASP A 199 30.26 -27.43 -21.34
N ALA A 200 30.25 -26.60 -22.39
CA ALA A 200 30.81 -26.94 -23.69
C ALA A 200 32.31 -27.25 -23.66
N ASN A 201 33.01 -26.86 -22.60
CA ASN A 201 34.44 -27.08 -22.40
C ASN A 201 34.73 -28.27 -21.46
N GLY A 202 33.69 -28.96 -20.99
CA GLY A 202 33.82 -30.10 -20.08
C GLY A 202 34.00 -29.72 -18.60
N ASN A 203 33.81 -28.45 -18.23
CA ASN A 203 33.89 -28.00 -16.83
C ASN A 203 32.53 -28.12 -16.13
N VAL A 204 32.54 -28.32 -14.81
CA VAL A 204 31.32 -28.39 -14.02
C VAL A 204 30.62 -27.02 -14.01
N GLN A 205 29.37 -26.99 -14.47
CA GLN A 205 28.53 -25.81 -14.36
C GLN A 205 28.16 -25.54 -12.90
N VAL A 206 28.31 -24.27 -12.52
CA VAL A 206 27.96 -23.76 -11.20
C VAL A 206 27.00 -22.58 -11.35
N GLU A 207 26.12 -22.42 -10.36
CA GLU A 207 25.19 -21.32 -10.24
C GLU A 207 25.52 -20.55 -8.95
N GLU A 208 25.58 -19.22 -9.02
CA GLU A 208 25.70 -18.36 -7.84
C GLU A 208 24.35 -18.32 -7.12
N VAL A 209 24.33 -18.81 -5.89
CA VAL A 209 23.14 -18.78 -5.03
C VAL A 209 23.48 -18.07 -3.72
N GLY A 210 22.47 -17.62 -3.00
CA GLY A 210 22.69 -16.96 -1.72
C GLY A 210 21.50 -16.96 -0.77
N LEU A 211 21.80 -16.60 0.47
CA LEU A 211 20.85 -16.35 1.55
C LEU A 211 21.10 -14.95 2.10
N VAL A 212 20.01 -14.25 2.41
CA VAL A 212 20.05 -12.94 3.07
C VAL A 212 19.47 -13.11 4.46
N TYR A 213 20.27 -12.79 5.47
CA TYR A 213 19.84 -12.76 6.86
C TYR A 213 19.55 -11.31 7.24
N ILE A 214 18.32 -11.06 7.67
CA ILE A 214 17.85 -9.77 8.13
C ILE A 214 17.43 -9.95 9.58
N THR A 215 18.01 -9.15 10.47
CA THR A 215 17.59 -9.09 11.88
C THR A 215 16.83 -7.80 12.09
N GLY A 216 15.59 -7.92 12.54
CA GLY A 216 14.74 -6.77 12.80
C GLY A 216 13.98 -6.88 14.10
N LYS A 217 13.52 -5.73 14.59
CA LYS A 217 12.68 -5.57 15.76
C LYS A 217 11.29 -5.19 15.28
N VAL A 218 10.28 -5.93 15.73
CA VAL A 218 8.89 -5.49 15.60
C VAL A 218 8.48 -4.83 16.90
N THR A 219 8.02 -3.58 16.83
CA THR A 219 7.46 -2.86 17.97
C THR A 219 5.97 -2.66 17.72
N VAL A 220 5.14 -2.90 18.74
CA VAL A 220 3.69 -2.67 18.69
C VAL A 220 3.33 -1.82 19.90
N ASP A 221 2.70 -0.67 19.66
CA ASP A 221 2.11 0.14 20.71
C ASP A 221 0.69 -0.35 21.01
N LEU A 222 0.41 -0.59 22.28
CA LEU A 222 -0.87 -1.07 22.77
C LEU A 222 -1.57 0.01 23.63
N ASP A 223 -1.22 1.28 23.42
CA ASP A 223 -1.78 2.45 24.11
C ASP A 223 -1.69 2.32 25.65
N GLY A 224 -0.49 2.02 26.14
CA GLY A 224 -0.13 2.28 27.54
C GLY A 224 -0.48 1.21 28.58
N LYS A 225 -0.44 -0.09 28.26
CA LYS A 225 -0.33 -1.14 29.30
C LYS A 225 0.85 -2.08 29.06
N LEU A 226 1.87 -1.90 29.89
CA LEU A 226 2.76 -2.97 30.38
C LEU A 226 2.40 -3.23 31.85
#